data_AF-A0A4Q9DYB9-F1
#
_entry.id   AF-A0A4Q9DYB9-F1
#
_cell.length_a   1.000
_cell.length_b   1.000
_cell.length_c   1.000
_cell.angle_alpha   90.00
_cell.angle_beta   90.00
_cell.angle_gamma   90.00
#
_symmetry.space_group_name_H-M   'P 1'
#
loop_
_entity.id
_entity.type
_entity.pdbx_description
1 polymer ?
#
loop_
_entity_poly.entity_id
_entity_poly.type
_entity_poly.pdbx_seq_one_letter_code
_entity_poly.pdbx_strand_id
1 'polypeptide(L)'
;MFSYSMSESPYPTDFYPYIGQPFQPYWRYPVSIPLYPQFRDPRCISKAEVELNNLMRSLWEQHVAWTRMTIISLVFKLPDVDAVTARLLQNAPDMGHSLRPFYGADAAQAYNELIKEHLVIAADLVKAAVEGNKRQVAANEKKWYANADEIAEFLASVNPYLPKEEFRNMLYEHLALTKQEAVAMIHKDYKTSIQLYDKIEAEALQMADALTEAIVKQFPERFR
;
A
#
# COMPACT_ATOMS: atom_id res chain seq x y z
N MET A 1 17.60 -31.45 1.57
CA MET A 1 18.95 -30.87 1.75
C MET A 1 19.33 -30.20 0.45
N PHE A 2 19.21 -28.88 0.37
CA PHE A 2 19.74 -28.09 -0.74
C PHE A 2 20.48 -26.91 -0.13
N SER A 3 21.81 -26.94 -0.25
CA SER A 3 22.74 -25.90 0.22
C SER A 3 22.99 -24.91 -0.90
N TYR A 4 22.70 -23.63 -0.67
CA TYR A 4 23.15 -22.53 -1.53
C TYR A 4 24.47 -21.97 -0.97
N SER A 5 25.53 -22.01 -1.77
CA SER A 5 26.80 -21.34 -1.48
C SER A 5 26.76 -19.91 -2.01
N MET A 6 27.16 -18.95 -1.17
CA MET A 6 27.38 -17.56 -1.57
C MET A 6 28.62 -17.46 -2.48
N SER A 7 28.49 -16.76 -3.60
CA SER A 7 29.60 -16.41 -4.50
C SER A 7 29.81 -14.89 -4.51
N GLU A 8 31.06 -14.49 -4.31
CA GLU A 8 31.52 -13.11 -4.14
C GLU A 8 31.53 -12.29 -5.44
N SER A 9 31.46 -10.96 -5.27
CA SER A 9 31.46 -9.92 -6.31
C SER A 9 32.83 -9.73 -6.97
N PRO A 10 32.94 -9.56 -8.32
CA PRO A 10 34.20 -9.36 -8.99
C PRO A 10 34.35 -7.92 -9.53
N TYR A 11 34.93 -7.00 -8.76
CA TYR A 11 35.49 -5.77 -9.35
C TYR A 11 36.82 -5.38 -8.68
N PRO A 12 37.89 -5.15 -9.46
CA PRO A 12 39.24 -4.89 -8.94
C PRO A 12 39.50 -3.42 -8.60
N THR A 13 40.33 -3.22 -7.58
CA THR A 13 40.95 -1.95 -7.17
C THR A 13 42.24 -1.65 -7.94
N ASP A 14 42.54 -0.35 -8.05
CA ASP A 14 43.86 0.32 -8.16
C ASP A 14 44.37 0.96 -9.48
N PHE A 15 44.56 2.30 -9.36
CA PHE A 15 45.71 3.17 -9.74
C PHE A 15 46.28 3.25 -11.18
N TYR A 16 46.49 4.47 -11.69
CA TYR A 16 47.78 5.21 -11.67
C TYR A 16 47.62 6.68 -12.20
N PRO A 17 48.56 7.61 -11.87
CA PRO A 17 48.44 9.08 -11.90
C PRO A 17 49.21 9.76 -13.05
N TYR A 18 49.04 11.07 -13.26
CA TYR A 18 50.07 11.94 -13.83
C TYR A 18 50.01 13.37 -13.26
N ILE A 19 51.20 13.87 -12.96
CA ILE A 19 51.62 15.13 -12.31
C ILE A 19 51.88 16.11 -13.48
N GLY A 20 51.25 17.29 -13.60
CA GLY A 20 51.50 18.53 -12.86
C GLY A 20 52.22 19.57 -13.75
N GLN A 21 51.74 20.83 -13.77
CA GLN A 21 52.49 22.10 -13.71
C GLN A 21 51.57 23.32 -14.06
N PRO A 22 51.89 24.55 -13.58
CA PRO A 22 50.90 25.49 -13.03
C PRO A 22 50.71 26.78 -13.85
N PHE A 23 49.58 27.49 -13.66
CA PHE A 23 49.53 28.97 -13.78
C PHE A 23 48.33 29.55 -13.01
N GLN A 24 48.61 30.58 -12.21
CA GLN A 24 47.71 31.34 -11.32
C GLN A 24 47.04 32.53 -12.08
N PRO A 25 46.25 33.42 -11.45
CA PRO A 25 44.80 33.34 -11.28
C PRO A 25 44.09 34.57 -11.92
N TYR A 26 43.04 34.36 -12.72
CA TYR A 26 42.25 35.50 -13.22
C TYR A 26 40.97 35.67 -12.40
N TRP A 27 41.01 36.70 -11.54
CA TRP A 27 39.89 37.47 -11.00
C TRP A 27 38.67 36.72 -10.44
N ARG A 28 38.62 36.63 -9.10
CA ARG A 28 37.36 36.50 -8.34
C ARG A 28 36.50 37.75 -8.60
N TYR A 29 35.49 37.61 -9.43
CA TYR A 29 34.27 38.41 -9.30
C TYR A 29 33.34 37.67 -8.35
N PRO A 30 32.77 38.31 -7.30
CA PRO A 30 31.64 37.72 -6.60
C PRO A 30 30.47 37.74 -7.57
N VAL A 31 30.25 36.64 -8.28
CA VAL A 31 28.96 36.42 -8.92
C VAL A 31 27.99 36.21 -7.78
N SER A 32 27.28 37.27 -7.40
CA SER A 32 26.02 37.16 -6.70
C SER A 32 25.10 36.35 -7.60
N ILE A 33 25.10 35.02 -7.42
CA ILE A 33 24.09 34.15 -8.02
C ILE A 33 22.77 34.67 -7.47
N PRO A 34 21.88 35.24 -8.29
CA PRO A 34 20.54 35.54 -7.83
C PRO A 34 19.99 34.20 -7.36
N LEU A 35 19.50 34.14 -6.13
CA LEU A 35 18.67 33.03 -5.67
C LEU A 35 17.41 33.08 -6.53
N TYR A 36 17.49 32.51 -7.73
CA TYR A 36 16.32 32.21 -8.53
C TYR A 36 15.47 31.27 -7.66
N PRO A 37 14.17 31.54 -7.51
CA PRO A 37 13.27 30.52 -6.99
C PRO A 37 13.49 29.29 -7.86
N GLN A 38 13.86 28.16 -7.24
CA GLN A 38 13.93 26.90 -7.95
C GLN A 38 12.50 26.58 -8.41
N PHE A 39 12.14 27.03 -9.60
CA PHE A 39 10.92 26.62 -10.28
C PHE A 39 11.13 25.14 -10.62
N ARG A 40 10.62 24.28 -9.73
CA ARG A 40 10.56 22.84 -9.94
C ARG A 40 9.82 22.58 -11.24
N ASP A 41 10.45 21.81 -12.16
CA ASP A 41 9.75 21.32 -13.35
C ASP A 41 8.55 20.49 -12.86
N PRO A 42 7.32 20.81 -13.25
CA PRO A 42 6.13 20.04 -12.86
C PRO A 42 6.16 18.57 -13.31
N ARG A 43 7.18 18.16 -14.09
CA ARG A 43 7.42 16.78 -14.53
C ARG A 43 8.41 15.99 -13.66
N CYS A 44 8.96 16.57 -12.58
CA CYS A 44 9.94 15.88 -11.73
C CYS A 44 9.33 15.47 -10.38
N ILE A 45 9.11 14.15 -10.21
CA ILE A 45 8.73 13.50 -8.95
C ILE A 45 9.94 13.55 -7.99
N SER A 46 9.73 13.96 -6.74
CA SER A 46 10.82 14.02 -5.76
C SER A 46 11.16 12.64 -5.21
N LYS A 47 12.36 12.49 -4.64
CA LYS A 47 12.74 11.24 -3.97
C LYS A 47 11.74 10.84 -2.87
N ALA A 48 11.31 11.81 -2.04
CA ALA A 48 10.35 11.58 -0.98
C ALA A 48 8.97 11.13 -1.52
N GLU A 49 8.57 11.64 -2.67
CA GLU A 49 7.32 11.26 -3.33
C GLU A 49 7.38 9.83 -3.89
N VAL A 50 8.50 9.43 -4.50
CA VAL A 50 8.74 8.03 -4.92
C VAL A 50 8.76 7.09 -3.71
N GLU A 51 9.41 7.49 -2.61
CA GLU A 51 9.48 6.68 -1.39
C GLU A 51 8.10 6.49 -0.75
N LEU A 52 7.26 7.54 -0.72
CA LEU A 52 5.88 7.42 -0.27
C LEU A 52 5.07 6.49 -1.19
N ASN A 53 5.16 6.66 -2.52
CA ASN A 53 4.42 5.82 -3.45
C ASN A 53 4.78 4.34 -3.30
N ASN A 54 6.09 4.03 -3.21
CA ASN A 54 6.57 2.67 -3.01
C ASN A 54 6.09 2.08 -1.68
N LEU A 55 6.11 2.88 -0.60
CA LEU A 55 5.60 2.45 0.70
C LEU A 55 4.10 2.12 0.63
N MET A 56 3.31 3.03 0.06
CA MET A 56 1.85 2.86 -0.05
C MET A 56 1.51 1.65 -0.91
N ARG A 57 2.11 1.51 -2.09
CA ARG A 57 1.92 0.33 -2.95
C ARG A 57 2.30 -0.96 -2.24
N SER A 58 3.46 -0.99 -1.57
CA SER A 58 3.88 -2.17 -0.80
C SER A 58 2.87 -2.56 0.28
N LEU A 59 2.27 -1.60 0.98
CA LEU A 59 1.29 -1.87 2.03
C LEU A 59 -0.04 -2.38 1.46
N TRP A 60 -0.51 -1.82 0.34
CA TRP A 60 -1.72 -2.25 -0.35
C TRP A 60 -1.56 -3.61 -1.06
N GLU A 61 -0.39 -3.89 -1.65
CA GLU A 61 -0.05 -5.22 -2.17
C GLU A 61 -0.03 -6.26 -1.05
N GLN A 62 0.61 -5.94 0.08
CA GLN A 62 0.57 -6.81 1.26
C GLN A 62 -0.86 -7.03 1.75
N HIS A 63 -1.68 -5.98 1.80
CA HIS A 63 -3.08 -6.07 2.21
C HIS A 63 -3.83 -7.14 1.40
N VAL A 64 -3.73 -7.09 0.07
CA VAL A 64 -4.44 -8.03 -0.79
C VAL A 64 -3.79 -9.42 -0.85
N ALA A 65 -2.46 -9.50 -0.83
CA ALA A 65 -1.75 -10.77 -0.82
C ALA A 65 -2.04 -11.59 0.46
N TRP A 66 -1.95 -10.96 1.64
CA TRP A 66 -2.24 -11.64 2.90
C TRP A 66 -3.74 -11.96 3.06
N THR A 67 -4.62 -11.16 2.48
CA THR A 67 -6.06 -11.46 2.41
C THR A 67 -6.30 -12.72 1.58
N ARG A 68 -5.74 -12.81 0.37
CA ARG A 68 -5.82 -14.01 -0.47
C ARG A 68 -5.29 -15.25 0.24
N MET A 69 -4.12 -15.16 0.89
CA MET A 69 -3.54 -16.30 1.63
C MET A 69 -4.42 -16.73 2.81
N THR A 70 -5.07 -15.78 3.48
CA THR A 70 -6.03 -16.05 4.56
C THR A 70 -7.30 -16.72 4.02
N ILE A 71 -7.84 -16.24 2.89
CA ILE A 71 -8.97 -16.87 2.19
C ILE A 71 -8.65 -18.33 1.86
N ILE A 72 -7.49 -18.58 1.23
CA ILE A 72 -7.03 -19.93 0.89
C ILE A 72 -6.97 -20.82 2.13
N SER A 73 -6.36 -20.32 3.21
CA SER A 73 -6.18 -21.08 4.45
C SER A 73 -7.51 -21.40 5.14
N LEU A 74 -8.46 -20.47 5.14
CA LEU A 74 -9.81 -20.68 5.66
C LEU A 74 -10.59 -21.70 4.82
N VAL A 75 -10.55 -21.58 3.49
CA VAL A 75 -11.30 -22.46 2.58
C VAL A 75 -10.80 -23.90 2.66
N PHE A 76 -9.48 -24.11 2.68
CA PHE A 76 -8.90 -25.46 2.72
C PHE A 76 -8.59 -25.96 4.12
N LYS A 77 -8.91 -25.18 5.16
CA LYS A 77 -8.63 -25.51 6.57
C LYS A 77 -7.16 -25.85 6.78
N LEU A 78 -6.28 -25.01 6.21
CA LEU A 78 -4.84 -25.19 6.32
C LEU A 78 -4.37 -24.94 7.77
N PRO A 79 -3.35 -25.65 8.25
CA PRO A 79 -2.87 -25.55 9.63
C PRO A 79 -2.18 -24.23 9.97
N ASP A 80 -1.87 -23.40 8.97
CA ASP A 80 -1.22 -22.10 9.11
C ASP A 80 -2.21 -20.93 9.23
N VAL A 81 -3.53 -21.21 9.27
CA VAL A 81 -4.59 -20.17 9.28
C VAL A 81 -4.38 -19.10 10.35
N ASP A 82 -3.94 -19.48 11.55
CA ASP A 82 -3.69 -18.52 12.63
C ASP A 82 -2.47 -17.64 12.35
N ALA A 83 -1.40 -18.21 11.78
CA ALA A 83 -0.18 -17.49 11.46
C ALA A 83 -0.39 -16.50 10.30
N VAL A 84 -1.09 -16.92 9.24
CA VAL A 84 -1.39 -16.04 8.10
C VAL A 84 -2.39 -14.95 8.48
N THR A 85 -3.39 -15.26 9.31
CA THR A 85 -4.35 -14.26 9.79
C THR A 85 -3.65 -13.23 10.68
N ALA A 86 -2.74 -13.66 11.57
CA ALA A 86 -1.94 -12.73 12.38
C ALA A 86 -1.10 -11.81 11.50
N ARG A 87 -0.49 -12.33 10.42
CA ARG A 87 0.27 -11.51 9.48
C ARG A 87 -0.61 -10.53 8.69
N LEU A 88 -1.81 -10.95 8.30
CA LEU A 88 -2.81 -10.05 7.70
C LEU A 88 -3.16 -8.92 8.67
N LEU A 89 -3.47 -9.23 9.92
CA LEU A 89 -3.86 -8.21 10.91
C LEU A 89 -2.73 -7.24 11.29
N GLN A 90 -1.46 -7.62 11.10
CA GLN A 90 -0.33 -6.69 11.21
C GLN A 90 -0.34 -5.60 10.13
N ASN A 91 -1.00 -5.81 8.99
CA ASN A 91 -1.10 -4.79 7.94
C ASN A 91 -1.85 -3.53 8.41
N ALA A 92 -2.84 -3.67 9.29
CA ALA A 92 -3.62 -2.54 9.81
C ALA A 92 -2.78 -1.50 10.57
N PRO A 93 -1.96 -1.87 11.59
CA PRO A 93 -1.07 -0.90 12.22
C PRO A 93 0.02 -0.39 11.27
N ASP A 94 0.51 -1.19 10.33
CA ASP A 94 1.51 -0.73 9.34
C ASP A 94 0.92 0.38 8.43
N MET A 95 -0.33 0.22 7.98
CA MET A 95 -1.11 1.22 7.26
C MET A 95 -1.41 2.46 8.12
N GLY A 96 -1.76 2.30 9.39
CA GLY A 96 -1.89 3.42 10.32
C GLY A 96 -0.59 4.21 10.46
N HIS A 97 0.54 3.52 10.61
CA HIS A 97 1.85 4.14 10.76
C HIS A 97 2.29 4.95 9.52
N SER A 98 1.89 4.55 8.31
CA SER A 98 2.22 5.32 7.10
C SER A 98 1.55 6.70 7.07
N LEU A 99 0.41 6.86 7.73
CA LEU A 99 -0.33 8.13 7.83
C LEU A 99 0.21 9.05 8.94
N ARG A 100 0.84 8.48 9.97
CA ARG A 100 1.29 9.21 11.17
C ARG A 100 2.15 10.44 10.88
N PRO A 101 3.13 10.43 9.95
CA PRO A 101 3.95 11.60 9.67
C PRO A 101 3.14 12.81 9.20
N PHE A 102 1.99 12.58 8.56
CA PHE A 102 1.18 13.61 7.91
C PHE A 102 0.02 14.08 8.79
N TYR A 103 -0.64 13.14 9.47
CA TYR A 103 -1.89 13.41 10.18
C TYR A 103 -1.79 13.25 11.71
N GLY A 104 -0.63 12.84 12.23
CA GLY A 104 -0.41 12.67 13.67
C GLY A 104 -0.87 11.31 14.20
N ALA A 105 -0.73 11.12 15.52
CA ALA A 105 -0.95 9.83 16.17
C ALA A 105 -2.43 9.41 16.20
N ASP A 106 -3.34 10.35 16.44
CA ASP A 106 -4.77 10.04 16.58
C ASP A 106 -5.38 9.57 15.25
N ALA A 107 -5.05 10.26 14.15
CA ALA A 107 -5.49 9.85 12.82
C ALA A 107 -4.88 8.50 12.39
N ALA A 108 -3.60 8.27 12.69
CA ALA A 108 -2.95 6.98 12.43
C ALA A 108 -3.64 5.83 13.19
N GLN A 109 -4.02 6.07 14.46
CA GLN A 109 -4.72 5.08 15.28
C GLN A 109 -6.14 4.82 14.76
N ALA A 110 -6.88 5.87 14.41
CA ALA A 110 -8.23 5.73 13.84
C ALA A 110 -8.21 4.91 12.54
N TYR A 111 -7.25 5.19 11.65
CA TYR A 111 -7.11 4.43 10.40
C TYR A 111 -6.75 2.95 10.66
N ASN A 112 -5.83 2.68 11.57
CA ASN A 112 -5.49 1.32 11.99
C ASN A 112 -6.73 0.56 12.48
N GLU A 113 -7.54 1.17 13.35
CA GLU A 113 -8.75 0.54 13.89
C GLU A 113 -9.75 0.19 12.78
N LEU A 114 -10.00 1.13 11.86
CA LEU A 114 -10.89 0.92 10.72
C LEU A 114 -10.41 -0.22 9.81
N ILE A 115 -9.12 -0.25 9.47
CA ILE A 115 -8.55 -1.32 8.63
C ILE A 115 -8.51 -2.66 9.37
N LYS A 116 -8.24 -2.66 10.67
CA LYS A 116 -8.29 -3.89 11.47
C LYS A 116 -9.69 -4.48 11.49
N GLU A 117 -10.71 -3.65 11.72
CA GLU A 117 -12.11 -4.07 11.66
C GLU A 117 -12.46 -4.61 10.27
N HIS A 118 -12.05 -3.91 9.21
CA HIS A 118 -12.22 -4.34 7.82
C HIS A 118 -11.75 -5.78 7.58
N LEU A 119 -10.52 -6.07 8.00
CA LEU A 119 -9.86 -7.36 7.81
C LEU A 119 -10.52 -8.47 8.65
N VAL A 120 -10.94 -8.15 9.87
CA VAL A 120 -11.67 -9.11 10.73
C VAL A 120 -13.03 -9.45 10.13
N ILE A 121 -13.79 -8.46 9.66
CA ILE A 121 -15.09 -8.70 9.01
C ILE A 121 -14.92 -9.55 7.75
N ALA A 122 -13.90 -9.28 6.93
CA ALA A 122 -13.60 -10.07 5.73
C ALA A 122 -13.33 -11.56 6.09
N ALA A 123 -12.49 -11.82 7.09
CA ALA A 123 -12.20 -13.18 7.55
C ALA A 123 -13.46 -13.88 8.08
N ASP A 124 -14.31 -13.19 8.84
CA ASP A 124 -15.56 -13.74 9.37
C ASP A 124 -16.61 -13.97 8.28
N LEU A 125 -16.64 -13.14 7.23
CA LEU A 125 -17.46 -13.35 6.04
C LEU A 125 -17.07 -14.67 5.34
N VAL A 126 -15.76 -14.89 5.14
CA VAL A 126 -15.24 -16.12 4.50
C VAL A 126 -15.54 -17.35 5.36
N LYS A 127 -15.31 -17.30 6.68
CA LYS A 127 -15.66 -18.39 7.61
C LYS A 127 -17.15 -18.76 7.50
N ALA A 128 -18.03 -17.75 7.58
CA ALA A 128 -19.47 -17.95 7.46
C ALA A 128 -19.86 -18.57 6.10
N ALA A 129 -19.18 -18.17 5.02
CA ALA A 129 -19.43 -18.71 3.69
C ALA A 129 -18.99 -20.18 3.58
N VAL A 130 -17.82 -20.54 4.11
CA VAL A 130 -17.32 -21.93 4.17
C VAL A 130 -18.25 -22.83 5.00
N GLU A 131 -18.86 -22.29 6.05
CA GLU A 131 -19.84 -23.00 6.89
C GLU A 131 -21.25 -23.06 6.28
N GLY A 132 -21.49 -22.39 5.14
CA GLY A 132 -22.82 -22.29 4.52
C GLY A 132 -23.82 -21.42 5.30
N ASN A 133 -23.34 -20.60 6.23
CA ASN A 133 -24.17 -19.73 7.07
C ASN A 133 -24.58 -18.46 6.33
N LYS A 134 -25.59 -18.58 5.46
CA LYS A 134 -26.10 -17.48 4.61
C LYS A 134 -26.53 -16.24 5.40
N ARG A 135 -27.06 -16.42 6.61
CA ARG A 135 -27.48 -15.31 7.47
C ARG A 135 -26.28 -14.49 7.93
N GLN A 136 -25.22 -15.16 8.38
CA GLN A 136 -24.01 -14.50 8.84
C GLN A 136 -23.23 -13.88 7.67
N VAL A 137 -23.22 -14.53 6.49
CA VAL A 137 -22.66 -13.93 5.25
C VAL A 137 -23.33 -12.59 4.95
N ALA A 138 -24.67 -12.54 4.88
CA ALA A 138 -25.39 -11.30 4.59
C ALA A 138 -25.18 -10.22 5.66
N ALA A 139 -25.10 -10.63 6.93
CA ALA A 139 -24.84 -9.71 8.04
C ALA A 139 -23.42 -9.12 7.98
N ASN A 140 -22.40 -9.96 7.74
CA ASN A 140 -21.01 -9.52 7.65
C ASN A 140 -20.76 -8.70 6.40
N GLU A 141 -21.35 -9.06 5.26
CA GLU A 141 -21.27 -8.26 4.04
C GLU A 141 -21.81 -6.84 4.26
N LYS A 142 -23.00 -6.71 4.87
CA LYS A 142 -23.56 -5.39 5.18
C LYS A 142 -22.61 -4.56 6.08
N LYS A 143 -22.02 -5.19 7.10
CA LYS A 143 -21.03 -4.52 7.98
C LYS A 143 -19.78 -4.12 7.21
N TRP A 144 -19.32 -4.96 6.29
CA TRP A 144 -18.10 -4.72 5.53
C TRP A 144 -18.22 -3.51 4.62
N TYR A 145 -19.36 -3.36 3.93
CA TYR A 145 -19.66 -2.17 3.13
C TYR A 145 -19.85 -0.92 4.01
N ALA A 146 -20.48 -1.04 5.18
CA ALA A 146 -20.58 0.09 6.12
C ALA A 146 -19.19 0.54 6.63
N ASN A 147 -18.30 -0.39 6.94
CA ASN A 147 -16.92 -0.09 7.31
C ASN A 147 -16.13 0.55 6.15
N ALA A 148 -16.38 0.16 4.89
CA ALA A 148 -15.83 0.87 3.72
C ALA A 148 -16.32 2.33 3.64
N ASP A 149 -17.58 2.60 3.98
CA ASP A 149 -18.10 3.98 4.06
C ASP A 149 -17.37 4.79 5.14
N GLU A 150 -17.14 4.19 6.30
CA GLU A 150 -16.42 4.81 7.42
C GLU A 150 -14.95 5.09 7.07
N ILE A 151 -14.27 4.17 6.37
CA ILE A 151 -12.91 4.38 5.86
C ILE A 151 -12.87 5.55 4.88
N ALA A 152 -13.79 5.59 3.91
CA ALA A 152 -13.85 6.65 2.91
C ALA A 152 -14.14 8.02 3.54
N GLU A 153 -15.08 8.07 4.50
CA GLU A 153 -15.40 9.29 5.25
C GLU A 153 -14.20 9.77 6.07
N PHE A 154 -13.53 8.86 6.80
CA PHE A 154 -12.35 9.19 7.59
C PHE A 154 -11.24 9.77 6.72
N LEU A 155 -10.87 9.09 5.62
CA LEU A 155 -9.78 9.53 4.75
C LEU A 155 -10.08 10.88 4.08
N ALA A 156 -11.32 11.10 3.65
CA ALA A 156 -11.74 12.39 3.11
C ALA A 156 -11.76 13.50 4.17
N SER A 157 -12.02 13.17 5.43
CA SER A 157 -12.01 14.15 6.54
C SER A 157 -10.61 14.68 6.85
N VAL A 158 -9.57 13.84 6.69
CA VAL A 158 -8.17 14.23 6.93
C VAL A 158 -7.49 14.76 5.67
N ASN A 159 -7.99 14.41 4.48
CA ASN A 159 -7.43 14.82 3.20
C ASN A 159 -8.48 15.38 2.23
N PRO A 160 -8.54 16.71 2.02
CA PRO A 160 -9.52 17.33 1.12
C PRO A 160 -9.28 17.06 -0.37
N TYR A 161 -8.12 16.49 -0.74
CA TYR A 161 -7.78 16.11 -2.11
C TYR A 161 -8.13 14.66 -2.44
N LEU A 162 -8.73 13.92 -1.50
CA LEU A 162 -9.25 12.58 -1.71
C LEU A 162 -10.80 12.62 -1.66
N PRO A 163 -11.49 12.73 -2.81
CA PRO A 163 -12.94 12.82 -2.81
C PRO A 163 -13.57 11.54 -2.23
N LYS A 164 -14.39 11.70 -1.18
CA LYS A 164 -15.04 10.59 -0.48
C LYS A 164 -15.72 9.60 -1.43
N GLU A 165 -16.52 10.13 -2.34
CA GLU A 165 -17.34 9.31 -3.25
C GLU A 165 -16.46 8.49 -4.22
N GLU A 166 -15.34 9.05 -4.68
CA GLU A 166 -14.40 8.35 -5.56
C GLU A 166 -13.71 7.20 -4.82
N PHE A 167 -13.16 7.47 -3.63
CA PHE A 167 -12.47 6.43 -2.86
C PHE A 167 -13.43 5.35 -2.31
N ARG A 168 -14.67 5.73 -1.97
CA ARG A 168 -15.72 4.76 -1.61
C ARG A 168 -16.03 3.80 -2.76
N ASN A 169 -16.11 4.32 -3.99
CA ASN A 169 -16.36 3.47 -5.16
C ASN A 169 -15.19 2.49 -5.40
N MET A 170 -13.94 2.93 -5.22
CA MET A 170 -12.76 2.05 -5.27
C MET A 170 -12.84 0.95 -4.20
N LEU A 171 -13.17 1.30 -2.96
CA LEU A 171 -13.40 0.32 -1.88
C LEU A 171 -14.50 -0.67 -2.26
N TYR A 172 -15.63 -0.21 -2.79
CA TYR A 172 -16.74 -1.08 -3.17
C TYR A 172 -16.37 -2.09 -4.26
N GLU A 173 -15.60 -1.66 -5.27
CA GLU A 173 -15.05 -2.54 -6.31
C GLU A 173 -14.08 -3.55 -5.67
N HIS A 174 -13.17 -3.10 -4.81
CA HIS A 174 -12.25 -3.96 -4.08
C HIS A 174 -13.00 -5.04 -3.26
N LEU A 175 -14.06 -4.67 -2.53
CA LEU A 175 -14.90 -5.60 -1.78
C LEU A 175 -15.58 -6.62 -2.71
N ALA A 176 -16.15 -6.15 -3.82
CA ALA A 176 -16.85 -6.99 -4.76
C ALA A 176 -15.92 -8.02 -5.42
N LEU A 177 -14.71 -7.59 -5.83
CA LEU A 177 -13.69 -8.47 -6.40
C LEU A 177 -13.20 -9.51 -5.39
N THR A 178 -12.88 -9.08 -4.17
CA THR A 178 -12.40 -9.98 -3.10
C THR A 178 -13.48 -11.00 -2.70
N LYS A 179 -14.74 -10.59 -2.61
CA LYS A 179 -15.87 -11.51 -2.39
C LYS A 179 -15.99 -12.53 -3.52
N GLN A 180 -15.88 -12.09 -4.78
CA GLN A 180 -15.91 -13.00 -5.94
C GLN A 180 -14.75 -13.99 -5.91
N GLU A 181 -13.55 -13.55 -5.52
CA GLU A 181 -12.37 -14.42 -5.38
C GLU A 181 -12.60 -15.47 -4.30
N ALA A 182 -13.14 -15.09 -3.14
CA ALA A 182 -13.49 -16.02 -2.07
C ALA A 182 -14.52 -17.05 -2.52
N VAL A 183 -15.57 -16.64 -3.24
CA VAL A 183 -16.58 -17.54 -3.80
C VAL A 183 -15.97 -18.50 -4.81
N ALA A 184 -15.12 -18.01 -5.72
CA ALA A 184 -14.41 -18.86 -6.68
C ALA A 184 -13.53 -19.90 -5.98
N MET A 185 -12.81 -19.49 -4.93
CA MET A 185 -11.98 -20.40 -4.13
C MET A 185 -12.81 -21.47 -3.41
N ILE A 186 -13.94 -21.09 -2.78
CA ILE A 186 -14.89 -22.02 -2.13
C ILE A 186 -15.41 -23.07 -3.14
N HIS A 187 -15.73 -22.66 -4.36
CA HIS A 187 -16.18 -23.54 -5.43
C HIS A 187 -15.05 -24.25 -6.19
N LYS A 188 -13.78 -24.06 -5.77
CA LYS A 188 -12.59 -24.62 -6.42
C LYS A 188 -12.41 -24.18 -7.88
N ASP A 189 -12.98 -23.05 -8.26
CA ASP A 189 -12.72 -22.39 -9.54
C ASP A 189 -11.43 -21.56 -9.45
N TYR A 190 -10.30 -22.27 -9.44
CA TYR A 190 -8.98 -21.68 -9.28
C TYR A 190 -8.62 -20.73 -10.42
N LYS A 191 -9.08 -21.03 -11.64
CA LYS A 191 -8.82 -20.19 -12.81
C LYS A 191 -9.45 -18.82 -12.64
N THR A 192 -10.73 -18.78 -12.28
CA THR A 192 -11.43 -17.52 -12.02
C THR A 192 -10.83 -16.79 -10.83
N SER A 193 -10.49 -17.51 -9.75
CA SER A 193 -9.82 -16.88 -8.59
C SER A 193 -8.48 -16.22 -8.95
N ILE A 194 -7.65 -16.83 -9.80
CA ILE A 194 -6.38 -16.24 -10.23
C ILE A 194 -6.64 -14.99 -11.09
N GLN A 195 -7.58 -15.06 -12.04
CA GLN A 195 -7.95 -13.91 -12.89
C GLN A 195 -8.56 -12.74 -12.11
N LEU A 196 -9.27 -13.03 -11.02
CA LEU A 196 -9.79 -12.01 -10.12
C LEU A 196 -8.66 -11.38 -9.30
N TYR A 197 -7.66 -12.16 -8.88
CA TYR A 197 -6.52 -11.61 -8.15
C TYR A 197 -5.74 -10.57 -8.94
N ASP A 198 -5.53 -10.78 -10.25
CA ASP A 198 -4.91 -9.76 -11.12
C ASP A 198 -5.66 -8.41 -11.08
N LYS A 199 -7.00 -8.46 -10.99
CA LYS A 199 -7.83 -7.25 -10.85
C LYS A 199 -7.76 -6.66 -9.45
N ILE A 200 -7.75 -7.49 -8.41
CA ILE A 200 -7.64 -7.06 -7.02
C ILE A 200 -6.31 -6.34 -6.79
N GLU A 201 -5.21 -6.88 -7.33
CA GLU A 201 -3.87 -6.27 -7.26
C GLU A 201 -3.86 -4.92 -7.98
N ALA A 202 -4.38 -4.86 -9.21
CA ALA A 202 -4.47 -3.62 -9.96
C ALA A 202 -5.30 -2.55 -9.24
N GLU A 203 -6.45 -2.92 -8.65
CA GLU A 203 -7.29 -2.00 -7.87
C GLU A 203 -6.55 -1.50 -6.60
N ALA A 204 -5.88 -2.40 -5.88
CA ALA A 204 -5.09 -2.03 -4.70
C ALA A 204 -3.97 -1.04 -5.02
N LEU A 205 -3.31 -1.19 -6.17
CA LEU A 205 -2.31 -0.24 -6.65
C LEU A 205 -2.93 1.12 -7.00
N GLN A 206 -4.11 1.15 -7.63
CA GLN A 206 -4.83 2.40 -7.91
C GLN A 206 -5.25 3.11 -6.62
N MET A 207 -5.73 2.38 -5.62
CA MET A 207 -6.08 2.93 -4.30
C MET A 207 -4.85 3.51 -3.59
N ALA A 208 -3.71 2.81 -3.66
CA ALA A 208 -2.44 3.28 -3.11
C ALA A 208 -1.97 4.58 -3.79
N ASP A 209 -2.11 4.66 -5.12
CA ASP A 209 -1.73 5.84 -5.91
C ASP A 209 -2.64 7.03 -5.59
N ALA A 210 -3.96 6.82 -5.53
CA ALA A 210 -4.93 7.86 -5.18
C ALA A 210 -4.63 8.49 -3.80
N LEU A 211 -4.35 7.65 -2.80
CA LEU A 211 -3.95 8.11 -1.46
C LEU A 211 -2.61 8.86 -1.49
N THR A 212 -1.63 8.35 -2.22
CA THR A 212 -0.31 8.99 -2.37
C THR A 212 -0.46 10.37 -2.99
N GLU A 213 -1.16 10.48 -4.12
CA GLU A 213 -1.40 11.75 -4.80
C GLU A 213 -2.11 12.75 -3.91
N ALA A 214 -3.12 12.31 -3.16
CA ALA A 214 -3.84 13.18 -2.25
C ALA A 214 -2.92 13.70 -1.12
N ILE A 215 -2.06 12.86 -0.54
CA ILE A 215 -1.09 13.26 0.49
C ILE A 215 -0.08 14.27 -0.09
N VAL A 216 0.43 14.03 -1.29
CA VAL A 216 1.38 14.93 -1.96
C VAL A 216 0.75 16.29 -2.25
N LYS A 217 -0.50 16.31 -2.73
CA LYS A 217 -1.26 17.55 -2.95
C LYS A 217 -1.50 18.34 -1.67
N GLN A 218 -1.72 17.66 -0.54
CA GLN A 218 -1.95 18.31 0.76
C GLN A 218 -0.67 18.84 1.41
N PHE A 219 0.47 18.16 1.24
CA PHE A 219 1.74 18.52 1.89
C PHE A 219 2.86 18.79 0.88
N PRO A 220 2.69 19.71 -0.10
CA PRO A 220 3.65 19.88 -1.19
C PRO A 220 5.05 20.23 -0.71
N GLU A 221 5.20 20.95 0.40
CA GLU A 221 6.50 21.32 0.99
C GLU A 221 7.34 20.11 1.43
N ARG A 222 6.71 18.96 1.71
CA ARG A 222 7.41 17.73 2.10
C ARG A 222 7.97 16.93 0.92
N PHE A 223 7.54 17.29 -0.29
CA PHE A 223 7.81 16.53 -1.50
C PHE A 223 8.50 17.37 -2.58
N ARG A 224 9.09 18.52 -2.23
CA ARG A 224 9.85 19.39 -3.16
C ARG A 224 11.30 18.97 -3.31
#